data_AF-A0A4R6FYT5-F1
#
_entry.id   AF-A0A4R6FYT5-F1
#
_cell.length_a   1.000
_cell.length_b   1.000
_cell.length_c   1.000
_cell.angle_alpha   90.00
_cell.angle_beta   90.00
_cell.angle_gamma   90.00
#
_symmetry.space_group_name_H-M   'P 1'
#
loop_
_entity.id
_entity.type
_entity.pdbx_description
1 polymer ?
#
loop_
_entity_poly.entity_id
_entity_poly.type
_entity_poly.pdbx_seq_one_letter_code
_entity_poly.pdbx_strand_id
1 'polypeptide(L)'
;MPEITEEKFLKAYDMASNTNQRFAPDVMLYFYAYYKRATQVNGFYIPPTNEGDLRDAFKVNALLQVKNLSKQEAREKYVELVEEHIGEVTA
;
A
#
# COMPACT_ATOMS: atom_id res chain seq x y z
N MET A 1 18.86 5.24 5.82
CA MET A 1 17.64 5.94 5.36
C MET A 1 16.83 6.22 6.62
N PRO A 2 16.30 7.44 6.81
CA PRO A 2 15.53 7.73 8.02
C PRO A 2 14.25 6.90 8.01
N GLU A 3 14.02 6.18 9.10
CA GLU A 3 12.84 5.36 9.32
C GLU A 3 11.60 6.28 9.32
N ILE A 4 10.60 6.01 8.47
CA ILE A 4 9.34 6.75 8.51
C ILE A 4 8.60 6.48 9.82
N THR A 5 8.12 7.54 10.47
CA THR A 5 7.36 7.44 11.72
C THR A 5 5.97 6.86 11.47
N GLU A 6 5.40 6.22 12.49
CA GLU A 6 4.02 5.74 12.44
C GLU A 6 3.02 6.89 12.21
N GLU A 7 3.27 8.06 12.80
CA GLU A 7 2.46 9.25 12.57
C GLU A 7 2.45 9.65 11.09
N LYS A 8 3.62 9.71 10.44
CA LYS A 8 3.70 10.09 9.02
C LYS A 8 2.97 9.07 8.14
N PHE A 9 3.09 7.77 8.45
CA PHE A 9 2.36 6.72 7.75
C PHE A 9 0.84 6.86 7.92
N LEU A 10 0.35 7.13 9.14
CA LEU A 10 -1.07 7.31 9.40
C LEU A 10 -1.64 8.56 8.71
N LYS A 11 -0.89 9.66 8.67
CA LYS A 11 -1.26 10.86 7.89
C LYS A 11 -1.37 10.57 6.40
N ALA A 12 -0.40 9.87 5.84
CA ALA A 12 -0.44 9.45 4.44
C ALA A 12 -1.67 8.56 4.14
N TYR A 13 -1.98 7.62 5.05
CA TYR A 13 -3.17 6.78 4.93
C TYR A 13 -4.47 7.59 4.97
N ASP A 14 -4.57 8.57 5.87
CA ASP A 14 -5.73 9.46 5.95
C ASP A 14 -5.90 10.29 4.66
N MET A 15 -4.81 10.86 4.14
CA MET A 15 -4.81 11.59 2.87
C MET A 15 -5.28 10.72 1.70
N ALA A 16 -4.73 9.51 1.59
CA ALA A 16 -5.12 8.56 0.55
C ALA A 16 -6.56 8.05 0.70
N SER A 17 -7.07 7.94 1.92
CA SER A 17 -8.43 7.48 2.19
C SER A 17 -9.50 8.54 1.89
N ASN A 18 -9.15 9.82 1.98
CA ASN A 18 -10.07 10.94 1.81
C ASN A 18 -9.91 11.70 0.47
N THR A 19 -8.97 11.29 -0.38
CA THR A 19 -8.77 11.94 -1.69
C THR A 19 -9.91 11.64 -2.66
N ASN A 20 -10.28 12.63 -3.48
CA ASN A 20 -11.23 12.47 -4.60
C ASN A 20 -10.53 12.25 -5.94
N GLN A 21 -9.19 12.16 -5.94
CA GLN A 21 -8.42 11.92 -7.15
C GLN A 21 -8.67 10.51 -7.69
N ARG A 22 -8.66 10.38 -9.03
CA ARG A 22 -8.78 9.09 -9.70
C ARG A 22 -7.39 8.63 -10.15
N PHE A 23 -7.05 7.41 -9.79
CA PHE A 23 -5.77 6.81 -10.16
C PHE A 23 -5.95 5.71 -11.20
N ALA A 24 -4.87 5.45 -11.93
CA ALA A 24 -4.81 4.28 -12.78
C ALA A 24 -4.90 2.99 -11.92
N PRO A 25 -5.45 1.89 -12.47
CA PRO A 25 -5.67 0.66 -11.69
C PRO A 25 -4.41 0.05 -11.06
N ASP A 26 -3.26 0.19 -11.71
CA ASP A 26 -1.95 -0.22 -11.22
C ASP A 26 -1.52 0.58 -9.97
N VAL A 27 -1.69 1.90 -9.98
CA VAL A 27 -1.43 2.76 -8.81
C VAL A 27 -2.31 2.36 -7.63
N MET A 28 -3.59 2.05 -7.87
CA MET A 28 -4.48 1.54 -6.82
C MET A 28 -4.00 0.19 -6.26
N LEU A 29 -3.46 -0.69 -7.11
CA LEU A 29 -2.88 -1.96 -6.67
C LEU A 29 -1.61 -1.76 -5.84
N TYR A 30 -0.78 -0.77 -6.16
CA TYR A 30 0.38 -0.41 -5.33
C TYR A 30 -0.03 0.11 -3.96
N PHE A 31 -1.00 1.04 -3.90
CA PHE A 31 -1.56 1.51 -2.62
C PHE A 31 -2.06 0.34 -1.76
N TYR A 32 -2.83 -0.57 -2.37
CA TYR A 32 -3.34 -1.76 -1.69
C TYR A 32 -2.20 -2.65 -1.18
N ALA A 33 -1.23 -2.99 -2.04
CA ALA A 33 -0.16 -3.93 -1.70
C ALA A 33 0.76 -3.39 -0.60
N TYR A 34 1.19 -2.14 -0.70
CA TYR A 34 2.03 -1.50 0.30
C TYR A 34 1.30 -1.36 1.64
N TYR A 35 0.04 -0.93 1.65
CA TYR A 35 -0.74 -0.82 2.89
C TYR A 35 -0.91 -2.18 3.58
N LYS A 36 -1.31 -3.22 2.84
CA LYS A 36 -1.48 -4.56 3.40
C LYS A 36 -0.17 -5.12 3.92
N ARG A 37 0.95 -4.89 3.22
CA ARG A 37 2.27 -5.32 3.68
C ARG A 37 2.73 -4.56 4.93
N ALA A 38 2.45 -3.26 5.01
CA ALA A 38 2.78 -2.40 6.15
C ALA A 38 2.01 -2.75 7.43
N THR A 39 0.76 -3.19 7.31
CA THR A 39 -0.18 -3.38 8.44
C THR A 39 -0.38 -4.84 8.85
N GLN A 40 0.10 -5.78 8.05
CA GLN A 40 0.08 -7.22 8.34
C GLN A 40 0.62 -7.54 9.74
N VAL A 41 -0.10 -8.37 10.51
CA VAL A 41 0.33 -8.79 11.87
C VAL A 41 1.13 -10.10 11.85
N ASN A 42 0.64 -11.13 11.15
CA ASN A 42 1.12 -12.53 11.27
C ASN A 42 1.92 -13.05 10.05
N GLY A 43 3.00 -12.36 9.67
CA GLY A 43 3.79 -12.78 8.50
C GLY A 43 3.02 -12.66 7.17
N PHE A 44 3.70 -12.92 6.05
CA PHE A 44 3.10 -12.69 4.73
C PHE A 44 1.90 -13.62 4.49
N TYR A 45 0.74 -13.03 4.24
CA TYR A 45 -0.52 -13.75 4.01
C TYR A 45 -1.13 -13.35 2.68
N ILE A 46 -1.48 -14.35 1.88
CA ILE A 46 -2.21 -14.18 0.63
C ILE A 46 -3.65 -14.65 0.88
N PRO A 47 -4.66 -13.78 0.67
CA PRO A 47 -6.05 -14.21 0.78
C PRO A 47 -6.38 -15.24 -0.32
N PRO A 48 -7.23 -16.24 -0.04
CA PRO A 48 -7.72 -17.15 -1.06
C PRO A 48 -8.51 -16.37 -2.12
N THR A 49 -8.42 -16.79 -3.37
CA THR A 49 -9.16 -16.22 -4.50
C THR A 49 -10.06 -17.28 -5.11
N ASN A 50 -11.29 -16.91 -5.47
CA ASN A 50 -12.18 -17.80 -6.21
C ASN A 50 -11.79 -17.82 -7.69
N GLU A 51 -11.98 -18.97 -8.35
CA GLU A 51 -11.80 -19.07 -9.80
C GLU A 51 -12.75 -18.10 -10.52
N GLY A 52 -12.22 -17.33 -11.46
CA GLY A 52 -12.96 -16.32 -12.22
C GLY A 52 -12.97 -14.91 -11.61
N ASP A 53 -12.50 -14.70 -10.37
CA ASP A 53 -12.36 -13.35 -9.80
C ASP A 53 -11.04 -12.69 -10.23
N LEU A 54 -11.07 -12.03 -11.38
CA LEU A 54 -9.92 -11.30 -11.92
C LEU A 54 -9.44 -10.19 -10.97
N ARG A 55 -10.35 -9.50 -10.29
CA ARG A 55 -9.98 -8.36 -9.41
C ARG A 55 -9.15 -8.85 -8.24
N ASP A 56 -9.59 -9.94 -7.60
CA ASP A 56 -8.87 -10.51 -6.48
C ASP A 56 -7.57 -11.21 -6.92
N ALA A 57 -7.53 -11.79 -8.12
CA ALA A 57 -6.29 -12.28 -8.72
C ALA A 57 -5.24 -11.16 -8.91
N PHE A 58 -5.66 -9.98 -9.39
CA PHE A 58 -4.75 -8.83 -9.51
C PHE A 58 -4.24 -8.34 -8.15
N LYS A 59 -5.08 -8.31 -7.13
CA LYS A 59 -4.67 -7.97 -5.75
C LYS A 59 -3.66 -8.96 -5.20
N VAL A 60 -3.89 -10.26 -5.39
CA VAL A 60 -2.95 -11.30 -4.97
C VAL A 60 -1.62 -11.15 -5.70
N ASN A 61 -1.63 -10.90 -7.00
CA ASN A 61 -0.41 -10.64 -7.76
C ASN A 61 0.35 -9.42 -7.22
N ALA A 62 -0.35 -8.32 -6.91
CA ALA A 62 0.26 -7.13 -6.32
C ALA A 62 0.88 -7.41 -4.94
N LEU A 63 0.21 -8.19 -4.08
CA LEU A 63 0.78 -8.62 -2.79
C LEU A 63 2.04 -9.47 -2.97
N LEU A 64 2.03 -10.39 -3.93
CA LEU A 64 3.18 -11.24 -4.24
C LEU A 64 4.40 -10.43 -4.68
N GLN A 65 4.21 -9.34 -5.42
CA GLN A 65 5.30 -8.45 -5.85
C GLN A 65 6.00 -7.76 -4.69
N VAL A 66 5.29 -7.48 -3.59
CA VAL A 66 5.83 -6.76 -2.43
C VAL A 66 6.21 -7.68 -1.26
N LYS A 67 6.14 -9.01 -1.46
CA LYS A 67 6.32 -10.02 -0.39
C LYS A 67 7.65 -9.91 0.37
N ASN A 68 8.70 -9.44 -0.30
CA ASN A 68 10.06 -9.35 0.23
C ASN A 68 10.33 -8.04 0.98
N LEU A 69 9.45 -7.04 0.87
CA LEU A 69 9.60 -5.80 1.64
C LEU A 69 9.40 -6.08 3.13
N SER A 70 10.17 -5.45 4.01
CA SER A 70 9.81 -5.34 5.42
C SER A 70 8.54 -4.49 5.59
N LYS A 71 7.93 -4.53 6.78
CA LYS A 71 6.80 -3.63 7.08
C LYS A 71 7.22 -2.16 6.95
N GLN A 72 8.46 -1.86 7.34
CA GLN A 72 9.02 -0.52 7.33
C GLN A 72 9.21 -0.02 5.90
N GLU A 73 9.84 -0.81 5.03
CA GLU A 73 9.99 -0.46 3.60
C GLU A 73 8.63 -0.30 2.91
N ALA A 74 7.63 -1.10 3.29
CA ALA A 74 6.27 -0.96 2.75
C ALA A 74 5.59 0.34 3.20
N ARG A 75 5.83 0.80 4.44
CA ARG A 75 5.36 2.12 4.91
C ARG A 75 6.02 3.25 4.15
N GLU A 76 7.34 3.17 3.96
CA GLU A 76 8.13 4.16 3.23
C GLU A 76 7.59 4.31 1.79
N LYS A 77 7.46 3.18 1.07
CA LYS A 77 6.90 3.17 -0.28
C LYS A 77 5.46 3.64 -0.35
N TYR A 78 4.64 3.34 0.66
CA TYR A 78 3.27 3.85 0.72
C TYR A 78 3.26 5.37 0.80
N VAL A 79 4.11 5.96 1.66
CA VAL A 79 4.17 7.41 1.79
C VAL A 79 4.78 8.08 0.56
N GLU A 80 5.83 7.52 -0.04
CA GLU A 80 6.37 7.98 -1.32
C GLU A 80 5.27 8.05 -2.40
N LEU A 81 4.43 7.01 -2.47
CA LEU A 81 3.33 6.95 -3.44
C LEU A 81 2.24 7.99 -3.17
N VAL A 82 1.95 8.28 -1.89
CA VAL A 82 1.04 9.38 -1.51
C VAL A 82 1.64 10.73 -1.90
N GLU A 83 2.92 10.96 -1.62
CA GLU A 83 3.61 12.21 -1.95
C GLU A 83 3.70 12.45 -3.46
N GLU A 84 3.89 11.38 -4.25
CA GLU A 84 3.93 11.44 -5.72
C GLU A 84 2.57 11.80 -6.34
N HIS A 85 1.48 11.21 -5.85
CA HIS A 85 0.18 11.32 -6.51
C HIS A 85 -0.79 12.31 -5.86
N ILE A 86 -0.69 12.52 -4.55
CA ILE A 86 -1.68 13.28 -3.76
C ILE A 86 -1.09 14.60 -3.28
N GLY A 87 0.09 14.55 -2.67
CA GLY A 87 0.80 15.72 -2.15
C GLY A 87 1.67 15.42 -0.94
N GLU A 88 2.52 16.38 -0.57
CA GLU A 88 3.50 16.26 0.51
C GLU A 88 2.87 15.86 1.86
N VAL A 89 3.46 14.88 2.55
CA VAL A 89 2.99 14.41 3.86
C VAL A 89 3.82 15.06 4.96
N THR A 90 3.29 16.12 5.55
CA THR A 90 3.92 16.82 6.68
C THR A 90 3.53 16.15 8.00
N ALA A 91 4.49 15.44 8.60
CA ALA A 91 4.38 14.89 9.96
C ALA A 91 4.65 15.96 11.00
#